data_AF-X0UW27-F1
#
_entry.id   AF-X0UW27-F1
#
_cell.length_a   1.000
_cell.length_b   1.000
_cell.length_c   1.000
_cell.angle_alpha   90.00
_cell.angle_beta   90.00
_cell.angle_gamma   90.00
#
_symmetry.space_group_name_H-M   'P 1'
#
loop_
_entity.id
_entity.type
_entity.pdbx_description
1 polymer ?
#
loop_
_entity_poly.entity_id
_entity_poly.type
_entity_poly.pdbx_seq_one_letter_code
_entity_poly.pdbx_strand_id
1 'polypeptide(L)'
;QIISGTLSAREQDNKVKELKNNYCSPFLLNRNFKIIYPKTETNGNKEFEDKTSVSHSQFERAFQIAESYEFLQSNYSKAIQQYRKCYTIAETIRDTAFALEGIGRIQLLQKKYSDAAKSYILLYKEYPQVLNKVRHPYGIIGLLQLHEINKYLETDNNIVPKSLDTYKKLKDGFWILNFSSYNFFISEIESILESELLKSYNAKYKEEHELLISRSSSYLEDLIFSNILRADVINKINETFVITGSLNNSQSKRILNDFNGKWSLISYRQLI
;
A
#
# COMPACT_ATOMS: atom_id res chain seq x y z
N GLN A 1 19.60 -1.93 -22.99
CA GLN A 1 19.70 -3.33 -23.45
C GLN A 1 18.43 -4.06 -23.04
N ILE A 2 17.79 -4.82 -23.94
CA ILE A 2 16.62 -5.64 -23.61
C ILE A 2 17.10 -7.08 -23.42
N ILE A 3 16.79 -7.68 -22.28
CA ILE A 3 17.06 -9.09 -21.98
C ILE A 3 15.70 -9.74 -21.75
N SER A 4 15.36 -10.79 -22.51
CA SER A 4 14.11 -11.54 -22.32
C SER A 4 14.39 -12.93 -21.77
N GLY A 5 13.51 -13.46 -20.93
CA GLY A 5 13.68 -14.80 -20.37
C GLY A 5 12.55 -15.23 -19.42
N THR A 6 12.61 -16.48 -18.97
CA THR A 6 11.79 -17.01 -17.87
C THR A 6 12.63 -17.06 -16.61
N LEU A 7 12.36 -16.16 -15.66
CA LEU A 7 12.99 -16.16 -14.33
C LEU A 7 11.91 -16.46 -13.28
N SER A 8 12.23 -17.32 -12.34
CA SER A 8 11.50 -17.47 -11.06
C SER A 8 11.56 -16.18 -10.24
N ALA A 9 10.67 -16.01 -9.26
CA ALA A 9 10.67 -14.82 -8.39
C ALA A 9 12.03 -14.59 -7.71
N ARG A 10 12.67 -15.66 -7.24
CA ARG A 10 14.00 -15.60 -6.61
C ARG A 10 15.09 -15.16 -7.59
N GLU A 11 15.01 -15.60 -8.84
CA GLU A 11 15.96 -15.20 -9.88
C GLU A 11 15.75 -13.75 -10.33
N GLN A 12 14.49 -13.27 -10.34
CA GLN A 12 14.17 -11.86 -10.59
C GLN A 12 14.83 -10.98 -9.52
N ASP A 13 14.67 -11.31 -8.23
CA ASP A 13 15.28 -10.58 -7.12
C ASP A 13 16.82 -10.56 -7.22
N ASN A 14 17.43 -11.69 -7.55
CA ASN A 14 18.89 -11.79 -7.70
C ASN A 14 19.39 -10.94 -8.88
N LYS A 15 18.69 -10.98 -10.02
CA LYS A 15 19.08 -10.20 -11.20
C LYS A 15 18.92 -8.69 -10.97
N VAL A 16 17.87 -8.28 -10.27
CA VAL A 16 17.69 -6.89 -9.83
C VAL A 16 18.85 -6.44 -8.94
N LYS A 17 19.27 -7.26 -7.96
CA LYS A 17 20.41 -6.96 -7.09
C LYS A 17 21.73 -6.81 -7.86
N GLU A 18 21.98 -7.69 -8.83
CA GLU A 18 23.16 -7.62 -9.70
C GLU A 18 23.20 -6.30 -10.51
N LEU A 19 22.05 -5.88 -11.04
CA LEU A 19 21.95 -4.69 -11.90
C LEU A 19 22.03 -3.37 -11.14
N LYS A 20 21.61 -3.32 -9.87
CA LYS A 20 21.74 -2.12 -9.02
C LYS A 20 23.18 -1.63 -8.87
N ASN A 21 24.17 -2.50 -9.06
CA ASN A 21 25.58 -2.14 -8.97
C ASN A 21 26.10 -1.34 -10.20
N ASN A 22 25.31 -1.20 -11.28
CA ASN A 22 25.77 -0.68 -12.57
C ASN A 22 25.17 0.69 -12.98
N TYR A 23 24.89 1.60 -12.05
CA TYR A 23 24.44 2.99 -12.30
C TYR A 23 23.14 3.18 -13.11
N CYS A 24 22.37 2.11 -13.37
CA CYS A 24 21.06 2.21 -14.02
C CYS A 24 20.03 1.50 -13.15
N SER A 25 18.97 2.20 -12.74
CA SER A 25 17.83 1.59 -12.06
C SER A 25 17.12 0.63 -13.02
N PRO A 26 17.24 -0.70 -12.85
CA PRO A 26 16.58 -1.64 -13.75
C PRO A 26 15.07 -1.62 -13.50
N PHE A 27 14.28 -1.91 -14.54
CA PHE A 27 12.86 -2.19 -14.38
C PHE A 27 12.45 -3.42 -15.17
N LEU A 28 11.42 -4.09 -14.66
CA LEU A 28 10.84 -5.28 -15.28
C LEU A 28 9.43 -4.95 -15.73
N LEU A 29 9.10 -5.24 -17.00
CA LEU A 29 7.75 -5.14 -17.53
C LEU A 29 7.17 -6.52 -17.82
N ASN A 30 5.87 -6.67 -17.62
CA ASN A 30 5.16 -7.87 -18.03
C ASN A 30 4.68 -7.80 -19.48
N ARG A 31 4.06 -8.89 -19.97
CA ARG A 31 3.50 -8.95 -21.34
C ARG A 31 2.47 -7.84 -21.65
N ASN A 32 1.89 -7.24 -20.62
CA ASN A 32 0.92 -6.15 -20.74
C ASN A 32 1.59 -4.78 -20.42
N PHE A 33 2.91 -4.69 -20.52
CA PHE A 33 3.74 -3.52 -20.21
C PHE A 33 3.53 -2.96 -18.79
N LYS A 34 3.05 -3.77 -17.85
CA LYS A 34 2.93 -3.38 -16.44
C LYS A 34 4.27 -3.51 -15.73
N ILE A 35 4.63 -2.50 -14.93
CA ILE A 35 5.84 -2.49 -14.11
C ILE A 35 5.72 -3.56 -13.01
N ILE A 36 6.61 -4.55 -13.02
CA ILE A 36 6.76 -5.58 -11.98
C ILE A 36 7.79 -5.13 -10.95
N TYR A 37 8.82 -4.42 -11.43
CA TYR A 37 9.89 -3.89 -10.62
C TYR A 37 10.27 -2.47 -11.06
N PRO A 38 10.41 -1.49 -10.14
CA PRO A 38 10.15 -1.64 -8.71
C PRO A 38 8.66 -1.83 -8.39
N LYS A 39 8.37 -2.47 -7.25
CA LYS A 39 6.99 -2.83 -6.87
C LYS A 39 6.28 -1.64 -6.24
N THR A 40 5.81 -0.71 -7.06
CA THR A 40 5.24 0.57 -6.60
C THR A 40 3.73 0.59 -6.62
N GLU A 41 3.09 -0.25 -7.41
CA GLU A 41 1.65 -0.42 -7.36
C GLU A 41 1.29 -1.88 -7.45
N THR A 42 0.26 -2.26 -6.70
CA THR A 42 -0.50 -3.46 -7.00
C THR A 42 -1.32 -3.15 -8.25
N ASN A 43 -0.72 -3.32 -9.43
CA ASN A 43 -1.25 -3.02 -10.77
C ASN A 43 -2.60 -3.71 -11.06
N GLY A 44 -3.68 -3.27 -10.41
CA GLY A 44 -5.01 -3.89 -10.48
C GLY A 44 -4.96 -5.42 -10.42
N ASN A 45 -3.97 -6.01 -9.74
CA ASN A 45 -3.84 -7.45 -9.68
C ASN A 45 -5.02 -7.95 -8.86
N LYS A 46 -5.96 -8.52 -9.60
CA LYS A 46 -7.01 -9.45 -9.20
C LYS A 46 -6.52 -10.60 -8.30
N GLU A 47 -5.23 -10.65 -7.93
CA GLU A 47 -4.71 -11.59 -6.94
C GLU A 47 -5.31 -11.37 -5.54
N PHE A 48 -5.91 -10.19 -5.30
CA PHE A 48 -6.77 -9.94 -4.14
C PHE A 48 -8.25 -9.69 -4.50
N GLU A 49 -8.61 -9.75 -5.79
CA GLU A 49 -9.99 -10.12 -6.18
C GLU A 49 -10.10 -11.60 -5.82
N ASP A 50 -10.47 -11.80 -4.55
CA ASP A 50 -11.03 -13.05 -4.06
C ASP A 50 -11.94 -13.59 -5.16
N LYS A 51 -11.56 -14.73 -5.75
CA LYS A 51 -12.26 -15.28 -6.91
C LYS A 51 -13.73 -15.28 -6.55
N THR A 52 -14.49 -14.47 -7.29
CA THR A 52 -15.92 -14.25 -7.20
C THR A 52 -16.69 -15.56 -7.42
N SER A 53 -16.59 -16.49 -6.48
CA SER A 53 -17.59 -17.52 -6.29
C SER A 53 -18.72 -16.85 -5.54
N VAL A 54 -19.89 -16.80 -6.20
CA VAL A 54 -21.11 -16.05 -5.86
C VAL A 54 -21.78 -16.57 -4.56
N SER A 55 -21.03 -17.14 -3.63
CA SER A 55 -21.51 -17.42 -2.29
C SER A 55 -21.34 -16.16 -1.44
N HIS A 56 -22.42 -15.38 -1.28
CA HIS A 56 -22.46 -14.33 -0.26
C HIS A 56 -22.22 -15.00 1.09
N SER A 57 -20.98 -14.90 1.57
CA SER A 57 -20.57 -15.51 2.83
C SER A 57 -21.45 -14.97 3.96
N GLN A 58 -21.56 -15.74 5.04
CA GLN A 58 -22.29 -15.26 6.21
C GLN A 58 -21.70 -13.94 6.72
N PHE A 59 -20.38 -13.78 6.59
CA PHE A 59 -19.65 -12.54 6.87
C PHE A 59 -20.16 -11.38 6.02
N GLU A 60 -20.17 -11.51 4.69
CA GLU A 60 -20.53 -10.40 3.79
C GLU A 60 -21.95 -9.89 4.06
N ARG A 61 -22.91 -10.80 4.27
CA ARG A 61 -24.28 -10.42 4.63
C ARG A 61 -24.35 -9.70 5.97
N ALA A 62 -23.66 -10.21 6.99
CA ALA A 62 -23.63 -9.56 8.30
C ALA A 62 -22.95 -8.18 8.23
N PHE A 63 -21.90 -8.06 7.41
CA PHE A 63 -21.15 -6.82 7.22
C PHE A 63 -22.00 -5.75 6.53
N GLN A 64 -22.72 -6.11 5.46
CA GLN A 64 -23.66 -5.20 4.78
C GLN A 64 -24.78 -4.73 5.73
N ILE A 65 -25.30 -5.61 6.58
CA ILE A 65 -26.29 -5.23 7.61
C ILE A 65 -25.66 -4.25 8.61
N ALA A 66 -24.42 -4.49 9.05
CA ALA A 66 -23.70 -3.58 9.94
C ALA A 66 -23.53 -2.19 9.32
N GLU A 67 -23.09 -2.12 8.06
CA GLU A 67 -22.94 -0.87 7.30
C GLU A 67 -24.27 -0.14 7.10
N SER A 68 -25.36 -0.86 6.84
CA SER A 68 -26.70 -0.28 6.76
C SER A 68 -27.11 0.38 8.09
N TYR A 69 -26.87 -0.31 9.22
CA TYR A 69 -27.14 0.29 10.53
C TYR A 69 -26.25 1.51 10.81
N GLU A 70 -24.99 1.47 10.41
CA GLU A 70 -24.05 2.56 10.60
C GLU A 70 -24.39 3.78 9.74
N PHE A 71 -24.36 3.63 8.41
CA PHE A 71 -24.35 4.76 7.49
C PHE A 71 -25.75 5.23 7.08
N LEU A 72 -26.72 4.31 7.00
CA LEU A 72 -28.08 4.66 6.56
C LEU A 72 -28.99 5.00 7.73
N GLN A 73 -28.85 4.28 8.85
CA GLN A 73 -29.75 4.41 9.99
C GLN A 73 -29.14 5.16 11.17
N SER A 74 -27.84 5.42 11.18
CA SER A 74 -27.10 5.98 12.33
C SER A 74 -27.37 5.23 13.64
N ASN A 75 -27.70 3.93 13.57
CA ASN A 75 -28.00 3.08 14.70
C ASN A 75 -26.74 2.38 15.18
N TYR A 76 -25.87 3.14 15.84
CA TYR A 76 -24.56 2.68 16.29
C TYR A 76 -24.62 1.48 17.25
N SER A 77 -25.68 1.38 18.06
CA SER A 77 -25.89 0.24 18.97
C SER A 77 -26.17 -1.06 18.22
N LYS A 78 -26.93 -1.02 17.12
CA LYS A 78 -27.12 -2.21 16.27
C LYS A 78 -25.91 -2.47 15.38
N ALA A 79 -25.28 -1.42 14.85
CA ALA A 79 -24.08 -1.54 14.02
C ALA A 79 -22.95 -2.26 14.78
N ILE A 80 -22.63 -1.87 16.02
CA ILE A 80 -21.57 -2.51 16.81
C ILE A 80 -21.88 -3.99 17.08
N GLN A 81 -23.14 -4.35 17.33
CA GLN A 81 -23.54 -5.75 17.52
C GLN A 81 -23.32 -6.56 16.26
N GLN A 82 -23.65 -6.02 15.09
CA GLN A 82 -23.45 -6.70 13.81
C GLN A 82 -21.97 -6.79 13.45
N TYR A 83 -21.16 -5.75 13.65
CA TYR A 83 -19.71 -5.86 13.43
C TYR A 83 -19.04 -6.85 14.39
N ARG A 84 -19.48 -6.95 15.65
CA ARG A 84 -19.02 -8.01 16.57
C ARG A 84 -19.40 -9.40 16.07
N LYS A 85 -20.61 -9.57 15.52
CA LYS A 85 -21.00 -10.81 14.87
C LYS A 85 -20.10 -11.11 13.66
N CYS A 86 -19.80 -10.11 12.84
CA CYS A 86 -18.84 -10.23 11.72
C CYS A 86 -17.48 -10.72 12.22
N TYR A 87 -16.98 -10.14 13.32
CA TYR A 87 -15.71 -10.54 13.92
C TYR A 87 -15.71 -12.01 14.37
N THR A 88 -16.81 -12.50 14.97
CA THR A 88 -16.92 -13.91 15.39
C THR A 88 -16.97 -14.89 14.22
N ILE A 89 -17.61 -14.51 13.11
CA ILE A 89 -17.78 -15.39 11.93
C ILE A 89 -16.73 -15.16 10.83
N ALA A 90 -15.75 -14.29 11.08
CA ALA A 90 -14.69 -14.00 10.12
C ALA A 90 -13.82 -15.24 9.89
N GLU A 91 -13.72 -15.67 8.63
CA GLU A 91 -12.91 -16.84 8.24
C GLU A 91 -11.52 -16.44 7.75
N THR A 92 -11.35 -15.17 7.38
CA THR A 92 -10.09 -14.64 6.82
C THR A 92 -9.53 -13.50 7.66
N ILE A 93 -8.20 -13.33 7.58
CA ILE A 93 -7.48 -12.20 8.19
C ILE A 93 -8.07 -10.85 7.73
N ARG A 94 -8.52 -10.78 6.47
CA ARG A 94 -9.16 -9.58 5.91
C ARG A 94 -10.50 -9.30 6.58
N ASP A 95 -11.35 -10.32 6.69
CA ASP A 95 -12.68 -10.20 7.31
C ASP A 95 -12.57 -9.78 8.78
N THR A 96 -11.60 -10.35 9.51
CA THR A 96 -11.31 -9.96 10.88
C THR A 96 -10.92 -8.48 10.98
N ALA A 97 -10.01 -8.02 10.10
CA ALA A 97 -9.59 -6.61 10.07
C ALA A 97 -10.74 -5.66 9.69
N PHE A 98 -11.60 -6.05 8.73
CA PHE A 98 -12.78 -5.27 8.35
C PHE A 98 -13.75 -5.12 9.52
N ALA A 99 -14.04 -6.22 10.22
CA ALA A 99 -14.89 -6.18 11.39
C ALA A 99 -14.29 -5.32 12.52
N LEU A 100 -12.97 -5.44 12.78
CA LEU A 100 -12.28 -4.62 13.77
C LEU A 100 -12.33 -3.12 13.46
N GLU A 101 -12.15 -2.75 12.19
CA GLU A 101 -12.23 -1.35 11.77
C GLU A 101 -13.65 -0.79 11.95
N GLY A 102 -14.68 -1.55 11.56
CA GLY A 102 -16.07 -1.20 11.85
C GLY A 102 -16.33 -1.04 13.35
N ILE A 103 -15.82 -1.97 14.18
CA ILE A 103 -15.94 -1.88 15.65
C ILE A 103 -15.28 -0.61 16.19
N GLY A 104 -14.03 -0.33 15.80
CA GLY A 104 -13.29 0.85 16.23
C GLY A 104 -13.99 2.15 15.84
N ARG A 105 -14.48 2.24 14.60
CA ARG A 105 -15.19 3.42 14.09
C ARG A 105 -16.50 3.68 14.82
N ILE A 106 -17.31 2.64 15.07
CA ILE A 106 -18.53 2.78 15.84
C ILE A 106 -18.24 3.17 17.30
N GLN A 107 -17.19 2.61 17.91
CA GLN A 107 -16.76 3.00 19.26
C GLN A 107 -16.35 4.47 19.34
N LEU A 108 -15.67 4.99 18.31
CA LEU A 108 -15.37 6.42 18.19
C LEU A 108 -16.65 7.27 18.12
N LEU A 109 -17.59 6.91 17.26
CA LEU A 109 -18.88 7.61 17.13
C LEU A 109 -19.69 7.58 18.45
N GLN A 110 -19.52 6.53 19.25
CA GLN A 110 -20.10 6.41 20.60
C GLN A 110 -19.26 7.06 21.71
N LYS A 111 -18.17 7.76 21.38
CA LYS A 111 -17.20 8.37 22.32
C LYS A 111 -16.59 7.37 23.32
N LYS A 112 -16.52 6.10 22.95
CA LYS A 112 -15.86 5.02 23.72
C LYS A 112 -14.38 4.93 23.34
N TYR A 113 -13.65 6.02 23.57
CA TYR A 113 -12.29 6.21 23.09
C TYR A 113 -11.31 5.10 23.53
N SER A 114 -11.39 4.65 24.79
CA SER A 114 -10.54 3.56 25.29
C SER A 114 -10.77 2.24 24.54
N ASP A 115 -12.02 1.93 24.21
CA ASP A 115 -12.34 0.70 23.47
C ASP A 115 -11.98 0.82 21.99
N ALA A 116 -12.21 1.99 21.39
CA ALA A 116 -11.76 2.28 20.03
C ALA A 116 -10.23 2.13 19.91
N ALA A 117 -9.47 2.63 20.89
CA ALA A 117 -8.02 2.50 20.91
C ALA A 117 -7.58 1.03 20.88
N LYS A 118 -8.27 0.13 21.59
CA LYS A 118 -7.96 -1.31 21.55
C LYS A 118 -8.12 -1.88 20.15
N SER A 119 -9.22 -1.55 19.47
CA SER A 119 -9.49 -1.96 18.09
C SER A 119 -8.40 -1.48 17.12
N TYR A 120 -8.01 -0.20 17.20
CA TYR A 120 -6.98 0.36 16.32
C TYR A 120 -5.55 -0.08 16.68
N ILE A 121 -5.26 -0.39 17.95
CA ILE A 121 -3.99 -1.04 18.33
C ILE A 121 -3.88 -2.42 17.66
N LEU A 122 -4.97 -3.21 17.65
CA LEU A 122 -4.97 -4.52 16.99
C LEU A 122 -4.77 -4.37 15.47
N LEU A 123 -5.47 -3.43 14.82
CA LEU A 123 -5.26 -3.13 13.39
C LEU A 123 -3.82 -2.72 13.07
N TYR A 124 -3.25 -1.84 13.89
CA TYR A 124 -1.87 -1.38 13.74
C TYR A 124 -0.85 -2.51 13.86
N LYS A 125 -1.01 -3.38 14.87
CA LYS A 125 -0.01 -4.41 15.21
C LYS A 125 -0.17 -5.70 14.42
N GLU A 126 -1.38 -6.24 14.36
CA GLU A 126 -1.65 -7.59 13.87
C GLU A 126 -2.04 -7.61 12.39
N TYR A 127 -2.57 -6.49 11.88
CA TYR A 127 -3.07 -6.39 10.51
C TYR A 127 -2.42 -5.26 9.67
N PRO A 128 -1.12 -4.95 9.84
CA PRO A 128 -0.54 -3.73 9.27
C PRO A 128 -0.59 -3.68 7.75
N GLN A 129 -0.54 -4.84 7.08
CA GLN A 129 -0.51 -4.99 5.63
C GLN A 129 -1.88 -5.21 4.99
N VAL A 130 -2.93 -5.42 5.80
CA VAL A 130 -4.27 -5.63 5.28
C VAL A 130 -4.80 -4.29 4.76
N LEU A 131 -5.31 -4.29 3.53
CA LEU A 131 -5.85 -3.09 2.90
C LEU A 131 -7.36 -2.98 3.15
N ASN A 132 -7.84 -1.78 3.43
CA ASN A 132 -9.27 -1.47 3.53
C ASN A 132 -9.95 -1.41 2.14
N LYS A 133 -11.25 -1.10 2.10
CA LYS A 133 -12.03 -0.99 0.86
C LYS A 133 -11.48 0.04 -0.16
N VAL A 134 -10.81 1.10 0.32
CA VAL A 134 -10.14 2.12 -0.53
C VAL A 134 -8.64 1.84 -0.72
N ARG A 135 -8.20 0.62 -0.40
CA ARG A 135 -6.83 0.12 -0.58
C ARG A 135 -5.78 0.81 0.27
N HIS A 136 -6.17 1.40 1.41
CA HIS A 136 -5.25 1.93 2.40
C HIS A 136 -4.89 0.87 3.44
N PRO A 137 -3.60 0.73 3.83
CA PRO A 137 -3.19 -0.28 4.79
C PRO A 137 -3.64 0.07 6.22
N TYR A 138 -4.20 -0.91 6.92
CA TYR A 138 -4.68 -0.75 8.28
C TYR A 138 -3.57 -0.42 9.29
N GLY A 139 -2.30 -0.74 8.97
CA GLY A 139 -1.16 -0.28 9.77
C GLY A 139 -1.11 1.24 9.87
N ILE A 140 -1.25 1.93 8.74
CA ILE A 140 -1.21 3.40 8.70
C ILE A 140 -2.51 3.97 9.26
N ILE A 141 -3.66 3.45 8.83
CA ILE A 141 -4.97 3.93 9.33
C ILE A 141 -5.07 3.77 10.85
N GLY A 142 -4.63 2.64 11.40
CA GLY A 142 -4.60 2.39 12.84
C GLY A 142 -3.77 3.42 13.59
N LEU A 143 -2.58 3.80 13.08
CA LEU A 143 -1.78 4.87 13.67
C LEU A 143 -2.52 6.20 13.69
N LEU A 144 -3.07 6.63 12.56
CA LEU A 144 -3.76 7.93 12.43
C LEU A 144 -4.96 8.01 13.38
N GLN A 145 -5.76 6.95 13.45
CA GLN A 145 -6.90 6.89 14.36
C GLN A 145 -6.45 6.89 15.83
N LEU A 146 -5.34 6.24 16.17
CA LEU A 146 -4.78 6.29 17.52
C LEU A 146 -4.32 7.70 17.89
N HIS A 147 -3.70 8.44 16.97
CA HIS A 147 -3.33 9.83 17.22
C HIS A 147 -4.58 10.69 17.51
N GLU A 148 -5.63 10.57 16.71
CA GLU A 148 -6.90 11.29 16.96
C GLU A 148 -7.53 10.91 18.30
N ILE A 149 -7.54 9.63 18.66
CA ILE A 149 -8.06 9.15 19.95
C ILE A 149 -7.28 9.73 21.13
N ASN A 150 -5.95 9.82 21.01
CA ASN A 150 -5.09 10.32 22.09
C ASN A 150 -5.42 11.75 22.48
N LYS A 151 -5.89 12.58 21.54
CA LYS A 151 -6.34 13.94 21.82
C LYS A 151 -7.49 14.00 22.83
N TYR A 152 -8.28 12.93 22.96
CA TYR A 152 -9.41 12.84 23.88
C TYR A 152 -9.11 12.08 25.18
N LEU A 153 -8.13 11.17 25.17
CA LEU A 153 -7.84 10.35 26.35
C LEU A 153 -6.88 11.00 27.34
N GLU A 154 -6.21 12.10 26.97
CA GLU A 154 -5.13 12.75 27.76
C GLU A 154 -4.05 11.77 28.27
N THR A 155 -3.99 10.58 27.68
CA THR A 155 -3.01 9.55 28.00
C THR A 155 -1.75 9.81 27.18
N ASP A 156 -0.59 9.73 27.83
CA ASP A 156 0.72 9.66 27.19
C ASP A 156 0.90 8.31 26.49
N ASN A 157 0.09 8.12 25.45
CA ASN A 157 0.17 6.96 24.59
C ASN A 157 1.36 7.22 23.68
N ASN A 158 2.40 6.39 23.82
CA ASN A 158 3.58 6.20 22.97
C ASN A 158 3.32 6.36 21.45
N ILE A 159 2.91 7.54 20.98
CA ILE A 159 2.47 7.82 19.61
C ILE A 159 3.64 8.28 18.77
N VAL A 160 4.54 9.07 19.36
CA VAL A 160 5.82 9.48 18.75
C VAL A 160 6.62 8.27 18.26
N PRO A 161 6.98 7.27 19.11
CA PRO A 161 7.75 6.12 18.64
C PRO A 161 7.00 5.28 17.58
N LYS A 162 5.67 5.16 17.65
CA LYS A 162 4.89 4.46 16.61
C LYS A 162 4.86 5.23 15.29
N SER A 163 4.82 6.56 15.36
CA SER A 163 4.83 7.44 14.20
C SER A 163 6.20 7.40 13.52
N LEU A 164 7.30 7.42 14.29
CA LEU A 164 8.67 7.23 13.76
C LEU A 164 8.84 5.86 13.08
N ASP A 165 8.38 4.79 13.71
CA ASP A 165 8.40 3.44 13.14
C ASP A 165 7.60 3.37 11.83
N THR A 166 6.41 3.97 11.79
CA THR A 166 5.55 4.01 10.60
C THR A 166 6.16 4.86 9.50
N TYR A 167 6.71 6.04 9.83
CA TYR A 167 7.41 6.92 8.90
C TYR A 167 8.59 6.19 8.22
N LYS A 168 9.41 5.51 9.02
CA LYS A 168 10.51 4.68 8.52
C LYS A 168 10.00 3.57 7.61
N LYS A 169 8.99 2.81 8.03
CA LYS A 169 8.38 1.73 7.22
C LYS A 169 7.82 2.24 5.89
N LEU A 170 7.21 3.43 5.87
CA LEU A 170 6.78 4.08 4.63
C LEU A 170 7.96 4.37 3.71
N LYS A 171 9.02 5.00 4.23
CA LYS A 171 10.21 5.35 3.44
C LYS A 171 10.95 4.14 2.89
N ASP A 172 10.91 3.03 3.63
CA ASP A 172 11.51 1.75 3.27
C ASP A 172 10.60 0.90 2.34
N GLY A 173 9.39 1.36 2.02
CA GLY A 173 8.48 0.66 1.09
C GLY A 173 7.82 -0.57 1.69
N PHE A 174 7.61 -0.59 3.01
CA PHE A 174 6.91 -1.67 3.69
C PHE A 174 5.49 -1.84 3.17
N TRP A 175 4.80 -0.74 2.82
CA TRP A 175 3.48 -0.76 2.18
C TRP A 175 3.58 -0.43 0.70
N ILE A 176 2.84 -1.17 -0.12
CA ILE A 176 2.74 -0.89 -1.56
C ILE A 176 1.64 0.15 -1.79
N LEU A 177 2.04 1.41 -1.97
CA LEU A 177 1.18 2.58 -2.15
C LEU A 177 1.46 3.23 -3.51
N ASN A 178 0.43 3.80 -4.14
CA ASN A 178 0.67 4.71 -5.26
C ASN A 178 1.30 6.03 -4.76
N PHE A 179 1.82 6.83 -5.68
CA PHE A 179 2.52 8.08 -5.37
C PHE A 179 1.66 9.06 -4.56
N SER A 180 0.38 9.21 -4.91
CA SER A 180 -0.54 10.12 -4.21
C SER A 180 -0.83 9.66 -2.77
N SER A 181 -1.11 8.37 -2.58
CA SER A 181 -1.33 7.79 -1.24
C SER A 181 -0.06 7.87 -0.38
N TYR A 182 1.12 7.63 -0.97
CA TYR A 182 2.39 7.81 -0.27
C TYR A 182 2.57 9.25 0.23
N ASN A 183 2.41 10.24 -0.67
CA ASN A 183 2.57 11.65 -0.32
C ASN A 183 1.54 12.11 0.73
N PHE A 184 0.31 11.61 0.65
CA PHE A 184 -0.69 11.89 1.66
C PHE A 184 -0.24 11.34 3.03
N PHE A 185 0.09 10.06 3.13
CA PHE A 185 0.43 9.45 4.41
C PHE A 185 1.75 9.95 5.01
N ILE A 186 2.76 10.21 4.18
CA ILE A 186 4.04 10.76 4.65
C ILE A 186 3.81 12.14 5.30
N SER A 187 3.00 12.99 4.68
CA SER A 187 2.67 14.32 5.18
C SER A 187 1.82 14.28 6.45
N GLU A 188 0.83 13.39 6.53
CA GLU A 188 0.04 13.22 7.75
C GLU A 188 0.90 12.78 8.94
N ILE A 189 1.83 11.84 8.72
CA ILE A 189 2.71 11.36 9.79
C ILE A 189 3.76 12.41 10.19
N GLU A 190 4.29 13.19 9.23
CA GLU A 190 5.18 14.32 9.53
C GLU A 190 4.47 15.36 10.39
N SER A 191 3.23 15.73 10.05
CA SER A 191 2.40 16.66 10.84
C SER A 191 2.18 16.16 12.28
N ILE A 192 1.91 14.85 12.44
CA ILE A 192 1.82 14.22 13.77
C ILE A 192 3.16 14.33 14.52
N LEU A 193 4.27 13.98 13.87
CA LEU A 193 5.60 14.02 14.49
C LEU A 193 5.99 15.44 14.90
N GLU A 194 5.80 16.43 14.04
CA GLU A 194 6.09 17.84 14.34
C GLU A 194 5.26 18.32 15.52
N SER A 195 3.95 18.08 15.51
CA SER A 195 3.07 18.54 16.59
C SER A 195 3.34 17.85 17.93
N GLU A 196 3.68 16.56 17.94
CA GLU A 196 3.95 15.82 19.17
C GLU A 196 5.38 15.99 19.69
N LEU A 197 6.37 16.15 18.81
CA LEU A 197 7.75 16.45 19.20
C LEU A 197 7.90 17.87 19.77
N LEU A 198 7.06 18.82 19.35
CA LEU A 198 7.01 20.15 19.99
C LEU A 198 6.52 20.08 21.44
N LYS A 199 5.64 19.12 21.76
CA LYS A 199 5.12 18.90 23.12
C LYS A 199 6.06 18.06 23.97
N SER A 200 6.85 17.19 23.35
CA SER A 200 7.74 16.25 24.02
C SER A 200 9.15 16.83 24.22
N TYR A 201 9.66 16.80 25.45
CA TYR A 201 11.07 17.15 25.74
C TYR A 201 12.07 16.03 25.42
N ASN A 202 11.65 14.98 24.70
CA ASN A 202 12.51 13.82 24.45
C ASN A 202 13.46 14.08 23.27
N ALA A 203 14.66 14.56 23.59
CA ALA A 203 15.73 14.84 22.63
C ALA A 203 16.05 13.65 21.71
N LYS A 204 15.95 12.41 22.20
CA LYS A 204 16.22 11.20 21.42
C LYS A 204 15.27 11.07 20.23
N TYR A 205 13.98 11.32 20.42
CA TYR A 205 13.00 11.20 19.32
C TYR A 205 13.15 12.33 18.31
N LYS A 206 13.59 13.52 18.75
CA LYS A 206 13.90 14.63 17.85
C LYS A 206 15.09 14.30 16.95
N GLU A 207 16.18 13.79 17.52
CA GLU A 207 17.36 13.34 16.76
C GLU A 207 16.98 12.22 15.76
N GLU A 208 16.21 11.23 16.20
CA GLU A 208 15.73 10.15 15.31
C GLU A 208 14.88 10.69 14.16
N HIS A 209 14.01 11.67 14.42
CA HIS A 209 13.20 12.34 13.39
C HIS A 209 14.07 13.09 12.37
N GLU A 210 15.04 13.88 12.83
CA GLU A 210 15.97 14.63 11.96
C GLU A 210 16.81 13.68 11.07
N LEU A 211 17.27 12.56 11.63
CA LEU A 211 17.94 11.50 10.87
C LEU A 211 17.03 10.87 9.82
N LEU A 212 15.76 10.63 10.15
CA LEU A 212 14.79 10.06 9.21
C LEU A 212 14.41 11.04 8.10
N ILE A 213 14.27 12.34 8.38
CA ILE A 213 14.00 13.37 7.36
C ILE A 213 15.17 13.47 6.37
N SER A 214 16.41 13.55 6.89
CA SER A 214 17.61 13.70 6.05
C SER A 214 17.92 12.48 5.17
N ARG A 215 17.47 11.29 5.56
CA ARG A 215 17.60 10.06 4.76
C ARG A 215 16.70 10.10 3.53
N SER A 216 17.24 9.81 2.33
CA SER A 216 16.41 9.65 1.13
C SER A 216 15.46 8.45 1.27
N SER A 217 14.25 8.57 0.70
CA SER A 217 13.33 7.43 0.64
C SER A 217 13.58 6.66 -0.64
N SER A 218 14.17 5.47 -0.51
CA SER A 218 14.31 4.54 -1.64
C SER A 218 12.97 4.19 -2.27
N TYR A 219 11.90 4.13 -1.47
CA TYR A 219 10.56 3.86 -2.00
C TYR A 219 9.97 5.03 -2.78
N LEU A 220 10.19 6.28 -2.34
CA LEU A 220 9.80 7.46 -3.10
C LEU A 220 10.55 7.52 -4.44
N GLU A 221 11.85 7.23 -4.44
CA GLU A 221 12.65 7.13 -5.66
C GLU A 221 12.06 6.09 -6.63
N ASP A 222 11.72 4.90 -6.12
CA ASP A 222 11.04 3.85 -6.89
C ASP A 222 9.70 4.33 -7.47
N LEU A 223 8.89 5.06 -6.68
CA LEU A 223 7.59 5.61 -7.09
C LEU A 223 7.74 6.66 -8.20
N ILE A 224 8.66 7.61 -8.03
CA ILE A 224 8.97 8.65 -9.02
C ILE A 224 9.42 7.98 -10.32
N PHE A 225 10.36 7.04 -10.22
CA PHE A 225 10.86 6.30 -11.36
C PHE A 225 9.74 5.55 -12.09
N SER A 226 8.87 4.86 -11.35
CA SER A 226 7.73 4.16 -11.94
C SER A 226 6.75 5.09 -12.64
N ASN A 227 6.52 6.29 -12.10
CA ASN A 227 5.67 7.30 -12.73
C ASN A 227 6.29 7.82 -14.03
N ILE A 228 7.59 8.11 -14.06
CA ILE A 228 8.32 8.50 -15.27
C ILE A 228 8.22 7.39 -16.33
N LEU A 229 8.45 6.13 -15.94
CA LEU A 229 8.32 4.99 -16.85
C LEU A 229 6.91 4.89 -17.45
N ARG A 230 5.86 5.06 -16.65
CA ARG A 230 4.47 5.05 -17.15
C ARG A 230 4.21 6.20 -18.11
N ALA A 231 4.57 7.42 -17.74
CA ALA A 231 4.28 8.62 -18.51
C ALA A 231 5.04 8.66 -19.84
N ASP A 232 6.34 8.36 -19.80
CA ASP A 232 7.24 8.70 -20.91
C ASP A 232 7.69 7.49 -21.72
N VAL A 233 7.83 6.32 -21.08
CA VAL A 233 8.42 5.14 -21.72
C VAL A 233 7.34 4.18 -22.20
N ILE A 234 6.43 3.78 -21.31
CA ILE A 234 5.37 2.80 -21.62
C ILE A 234 4.41 3.35 -22.67
N ASN A 235 4.03 4.62 -22.59
CA ASN A 235 3.19 5.26 -23.60
C ASN A 235 3.84 5.22 -25.00
N LYS A 236 5.11 5.60 -25.12
CA LYS A 236 5.85 5.54 -26.40
C LYS A 236 6.00 4.12 -26.95
N ILE A 237 6.22 3.14 -26.06
CA ILE A 237 6.24 1.73 -26.44
C ILE A 237 4.88 1.34 -27.01
N ASN A 238 3.79 1.64 -26.31
CA ASN A 238 2.43 1.33 -26.77
C ASN A 238 2.11 1.97 -28.12
N GLU A 239 2.44 3.25 -28.32
CA GLU A 239 2.26 3.95 -29.61
C GLU A 239 3.02 3.25 -30.74
N THR A 240 4.28 2.90 -30.50
CA THR A 240 5.13 2.19 -31.49
C THR A 240 4.55 0.81 -31.83
N PHE A 241 4.02 0.09 -30.84
CA PHE A 241 3.39 -1.21 -31.03
C PHE A 241 2.09 -1.13 -31.83
N VAL A 242 1.24 -0.12 -31.59
CA VAL A 242 0.00 0.08 -32.35
C VAL A 242 0.31 0.38 -33.82
N ILE A 243 1.30 1.25 -34.08
CA ILE A 243 1.72 1.59 -35.45
C ILE A 243 2.27 0.36 -36.17
N THR A 244 3.16 -0.41 -35.52
CA THR A 244 3.79 -1.57 -36.14
C THR A 244 2.88 -2.78 -36.26
N GLY A 245 1.91 -2.96 -35.35
CA GLY A 245 0.90 -4.02 -35.42
C GLY A 245 -0.12 -3.84 -36.54
N SER A 246 -0.36 -2.60 -36.98
CA SER A 246 -1.23 -2.31 -38.13
C SER A 246 -0.54 -2.53 -39.48
N LEU A 247 0.79 -2.61 -39.51
CA LEU A 247 1.59 -2.83 -40.72
C LEU A 247 1.86 -4.34 -40.87
N ASN A 248 0.95 -5.04 -41.55
CA ASN A 248 1.04 -6.47 -41.81
C ASN A 248 2.40 -6.90 -42.40
N ASN A 249 3.03 -7.87 -41.71
CA ASN A 249 3.92 -8.92 -42.21
C ASN A 249 5.17 -8.52 -43.03
N SER A 250 6.31 -8.39 -42.34
CA SER A 250 7.51 -9.22 -42.63
C SER A 250 8.78 -8.84 -41.85
N GLN A 251 8.87 -7.65 -41.24
CA GLN A 251 10.16 -7.17 -40.69
C GLN A 251 10.22 -6.80 -39.20
N SER A 252 9.13 -6.88 -38.43
CA SER A 252 9.14 -6.58 -36.98
C SER A 252 9.86 -7.62 -36.11
N LYS A 253 10.46 -8.66 -36.71
CA LYS A 253 11.09 -9.80 -36.00
C LYS A 253 12.29 -9.46 -35.12
N ARG A 254 12.88 -8.27 -35.20
CA ARG A 254 14.21 -8.02 -34.60
C ARG A 254 14.22 -7.55 -33.15
N ILE A 255 13.11 -7.10 -32.57
CA ILE A 255 13.17 -6.58 -31.19
C ILE A 255 12.50 -7.54 -30.19
N LEU A 256 11.57 -8.40 -30.61
CA LEU A 256 10.60 -8.98 -29.65
C LEU A 256 10.07 -10.39 -29.98
N ASN A 257 10.49 -11.07 -31.03
CA ASN A 257 9.79 -12.30 -31.47
C ASN A 257 10.05 -13.59 -30.66
N ASP A 258 10.87 -13.54 -29.60
CA ASP A 258 11.14 -14.72 -28.75
C ASP A 258 10.29 -14.74 -27.46
N PHE A 259 9.04 -14.27 -27.56
CA PHE A 259 8.10 -14.13 -26.44
C PHE A 259 7.40 -15.44 -26.02
N ASN A 260 8.10 -16.57 -26.01
CA ASN A 260 7.65 -17.69 -25.18
C ASN A 260 7.83 -17.40 -23.68
N GLY A 261 8.63 -16.38 -23.31
CA GLY A 261 8.83 -15.92 -21.92
C GLY A 261 7.68 -15.04 -21.36
N LYS A 262 7.45 -15.10 -20.05
CA LYS A 262 6.36 -14.37 -19.35
C LYS A 262 6.65 -12.87 -19.14
N TRP A 263 7.88 -12.40 -19.35
CA TRP A 263 8.34 -11.06 -18.93
C TRP A 263 9.47 -10.52 -19.84
N SER A 264 9.70 -9.21 -19.81
CA SER A 264 10.84 -8.54 -20.46
C SER A 264 11.61 -7.68 -19.47
N LEU A 265 12.94 -7.83 -19.44
CA LEU A 265 13.83 -6.91 -18.76
C LEU A 265 14.29 -5.84 -19.75
N ILE A 266 14.02 -4.58 -19.43
CA ILE A 266 14.42 -3.44 -20.23
C ILE A 266 15.36 -2.61 -19.37
N SER A 267 16.61 -2.45 -19.80
CA SER A 267 17.52 -1.46 -19.24
C SER A 267 17.45 -0.20 -20.10
N TYR A 268 16.94 0.87 -19.49
CA TYR A 268 17.01 2.22 -20.03
C TYR A 268 18.33 2.84 -19.62
N ARG A 269 19.23 3.02 -20.59
CA ARG A 269 20.40 3.88 -20.40
C ARG A 269 19.94 5.26 -20.83
N GLN A 270 19.77 6.16 -19.89
CA GLN A 270 19.57 7.57 -20.22
C GLN A 270 20.81 7.98 -21.01
N LEU A 271 20.62 8.43 -22.26
CA LEU A 271 21.67 9.12 -23.01
C LEU A 271 21.87 10.45 -22.28
N ILE A 272 22.70 10.45 -21.24
CA ILE A 272 23.25 11.68 -20.65
C ILE A 272 24.40 12.12 -21.54
#